data_AF-A0A423VRB7-F1
#
_entry.id   AF-A0A423VRB7-F1
#
_cell.length_a   1.000
_cell.length_b   1.000
_cell.length_c   1.000
_cell.angle_alpha   90.00
_cell.angle_beta   90.00
_cell.angle_gamma   90.00
#
_symmetry.space_group_name_H-M   'P 1'
#
loop_
_entity.id
_entity.type
_entity.pdbx_description
1 polymer ?
#
loop_
_entity_poly.entity_id
_entity_poly.type
_entity_poly.pdbx_seq_one_letter_code
_entity_poly.pdbx_strand_id
1 'polypeptide(L)'
;MKLFTNSLLALASAGAVNAWTLYCGDSCTNGTAIVSGVDDYKGATCTDLNSTSYDHCYFESEEPWYHAVVFELGGCWVGGDTPATVVETGVCVSAGPYLSYEVVVNL
;
A
#
# COMPACT_ATOMS: atom_id res chain seq x y z
N MET A 1 7.85 -7.87 -40.41
CA MET A 1 7.63 -6.78 -39.42
C MET A 1 6.35 -7.10 -38.66
N LYS A 2 6.46 -7.52 -37.39
CA LYS A 2 5.31 -7.75 -36.51
C LYS A 2 5.15 -6.50 -35.64
N LEU A 3 4.07 -5.75 -35.85
CA LEU A 3 3.70 -4.64 -34.98
C LEU A 3 3.21 -5.23 -33.65
N PHE A 4 3.93 -4.92 -32.56
CA PHE A 4 3.39 -5.08 -31.22
C PHE A 4 2.66 -3.79 -30.87
N THR A 5 1.35 -3.80 -31.06
CA THR A 5 0.46 -2.76 -30.56
C THR A 5 0.36 -2.94 -29.04
N ASN A 6 1.24 -2.29 -28.30
CA ASN A 6 1.08 -2.12 -26.85
C ASN A 6 -0.04 -1.09 -26.65
N SER A 7 -1.28 -1.57 -26.58
CA SER A 7 -2.40 -0.79 -26.07
C SER A 7 -2.14 -0.50 -24.60
N LEU A 8 -1.49 0.62 -24.29
CA LEU A 8 -1.59 1.22 -22.96
C LEU A 8 -3.06 1.59 -22.77
N LEU A 9 -3.77 0.83 -21.93
CA LEU A 9 -5.01 1.32 -21.34
C LEU A 9 -4.63 2.49 -20.43
N ALA A 10 -4.69 3.71 -20.98
CA ALA A 10 -4.77 4.90 -20.17
C ALA A 10 -6.18 4.93 -19.56
N LEU A 11 -6.32 4.37 -18.36
CA LEU A 11 -7.47 4.66 -17.51
C LEU A 11 -7.34 6.13 -17.12
N ALA A 12 -8.02 7.01 -17.85
CA ALA A 12 -8.27 8.36 -17.40
C ALA A 12 -9.32 8.26 -16.29
N SER A 13 -8.90 7.93 -15.07
CA SER A 13 -9.73 8.09 -13.89
C SER A 13 -9.92 9.60 -13.68
N ALA A 14 -11.17 10.06 -13.73
CA ALA A 14 -11.53 11.31 -13.09
C ALA A 14 -11.13 11.16 -11.62
N GLY A 15 -10.03 11.81 -11.21
CA GLY A 15 -9.41 11.63 -9.90
C GLY A 15 -10.44 11.90 -8.82
N ALA A 16 -10.74 10.88 -8.03
CA ALA A 16 -11.43 11.11 -6.78
C ALA A 16 -10.42 11.82 -5.88
N VAL A 17 -10.69 13.09 -5.55
CA VAL A 17 -9.94 13.82 -4.53
C VAL A 17 -9.76 12.92 -3.32
N ASN A 18 -8.51 12.71 -2.89
CA ASN A 18 -8.10 11.79 -1.82
C ASN A 18 -7.99 10.30 -2.20
N ALA A 19 -7.72 9.96 -3.48
CA ALA A 19 -7.43 8.59 -3.85
C ALA A 19 -6.08 8.10 -3.27
N TRP A 20 -6.07 6.85 -2.79
CA TRP A 20 -4.86 6.18 -2.34
C TRP A 20 -4.91 4.68 -2.59
N THR A 21 -3.75 4.05 -2.75
CA THR A 21 -3.60 2.61 -2.95
C THR A 21 -2.33 2.12 -2.26
N LEU A 22 -2.45 1.02 -1.51
CA LEU A 22 -1.31 0.29 -0.95
C LEU A 22 -1.04 -0.93 -1.82
N TYR A 23 0.20 -1.03 -2.29
CA TYR A 23 0.72 -2.14 -3.07
C TYR A 23 1.69 -2.93 -2.22
N CYS A 24 1.56 -4.26 -2.18
CA CYS A 24 2.54 -5.13 -1.52
C CYS A 24 2.87 -6.34 -2.40
N GLY A 25 4.09 -6.84 -2.29
CA GLY A 25 4.60 -7.91 -3.16
C GLY A 25 6.01 -8.33 -2.79
N ASP A 26 6.63 -9.10 -3.69
CA ASP A 26 8.03 -9.54 -3.57
C ASP A 26 9.03 -8.48 -4.06
N SER A 27 8.56 -7.33 -4.56
CA SER A 27 9.41 -6.22 -5.01
C SER A 27 8.64 -4.90 -5.09
N CYS A 28 9.38 -3.78 -5.04
CA CYS A 28 8.84 -2.42 -5.20
C CYS A 28 8.24 -2.11 -6.59
N THR A 29 8.53 -2.93 -7.60
CA THR A 29 8.10 -2.70 -8.99
C THR A 29 6.94 -3.57 -9.43
N ASN A 30 6.66 -4.66 -8.71
CA ASN A 30 5.61 -5.63 -9.07
C ASN A 30 4.63 -5.88 -7.90
N GLY A 31 4.44 -4.88 -7.02
CA GLY A 31 3.47 -4.96 -5.94
C GLY A 31 2.05 -5.15 -6.48
N THR A 32 1.28 -6.03 -5.83
CA THR A 32 -0.16 -6.16 -6.09
C THR A 32 -0.90 -5.16 -5.22
N ALA A 33 -1.90 -4.48 -5.78
CA ALA A 33 -2.78 -3.61 -5.00
C ALA A 33 -3.56 -4.46 -4.00
N ILE A 34 -3.27 -4.29 -2.70
CA ILE A 34 -3.95 -5.02 -1.63
C ILE A 34 -5.17 -4.26 -1.11
N VAL A 35 -5.16 -2.92 -1.19
CA VAL A 35 -6.29 -2.06 -0.84
C VAL A 35 -6.20 -0.73 -1.58
N SER A 36 -7.36 -0.15 -1.90
CA SER A 36 -7.50 1.21 -2.40
C SER A 36 -8.67 1.90 -1.72
N GLY A 37 -8.60 3.22 -1.62
CA GLY A 37 -9.65 4.07 -1.09
C GLY A 37 -9.75 5.38 -1.86
N VAL A 38 -10.91 6.03 -1.75
CA VAL A 38 -11.23 7.30 -2.41
C VAL A 38 -11.82 8.34 -1.45
N ASP A 39 -11.76 8.07 -0.14
CA ASP A 39 -12.31 8.92 0.92
C ASP A 39 -11.50 8.76 2.22
N ASP A 40 -11.56 9.76 3.11
CA ASP A 40 -10.82 9.85 4.40
C ASP A 40 -11.10 8.73 5.42
N TYR A 41 -12.06 7.85 5.15
CA TYR A 41 -12.64 6.99 6.20
C TYR A 41 -12.42 5.48 6.02
N LYS A 42 -11.88 5.01 4.88
CA LYS A 42 -11.75 3.56 4.62
C LYS A 42 -10.38 2.96 4.95
N GLY A 43 -9.40 3.78 5.33
CA GLY A 43 -8.03 3.32 5.55
C GLY A 43 -7.67 2.97 7.00
N ALA A 44 -8.33 3.59 7.97
CA ALA A 44 -7.90 3.63 9.38
C ALA A 44 -8.27 2.39 10.21
N THR A 45 -8.55 1.26 9.58
CA THR A 45 -8.86 0.01 10.29
C THR A 45 -7.78 -1.02 10.00
N CYS A 46 -7.13 -1.48 11.07
CA CYS A 46 -6.18 -2.58 11.01
C CYS A 46 -6.73 -3.77 10.22
N THR A 47 -5.97 -4.23 9.22
CA THR A 47 -6.34 -5.32 8.34
C THR A 47 -5.24 -6.38 8.26
N ASP A 48 -5.60 -7.64 8.50
CA ASP A 48 -4.72 -8.79 8.34
C ASP A 48 -4.60 -9.24 6.89
N LEU A 49 -3.38 -9.55 6.48
CA LEU A 49 -3.04 -10.06 5.15
C LEU A 49 -3.09 -11.58 5.17
N ASN A 50 -4.30 -12.14 5.17
CA ASN A 50 -4.70 -13.57 5.13
C ASN A 50 -3.60 -14.60 4.74
N SER A 51 -2.61 -14.80 5.61
CA SER A 51 -1.45 -15.70 5.44
C SER A 51 -0.48 -15.38 4.28
N THR A 52 -0.61 -14.23 3.62
CA THR A 52 0.35 -13.78 2.59
C THR A 52 1.30 -12.79 3.23
N SER A 53 2.55 -13.21 3.47
CA SER A 53 3.62 -12.29 3.85
C SER A 53 4.17 -11.61 2.60
N TYR A 54 4.28 -10.28 2.64
CA TYR A 54 4.95 -9.52 1.59
C TYR A 54 6.23 -8.91 2.11
N ASP A 55 7.30 -8.98 1.33
CA ASP A 55 8.60 -8.41 1.72
C ASP A 55 8.70 -6.91 1.39
N HIS A 56 7.89 -6.45 0.44
CA HIS A 56 7.89 -5.07 -0.05
C HIS A 56 6.49 -4.48 -0.04
N CYS A 57 6.38 -3.22 0.40
CA CYS A 57 5.17 -2.43 0.28
C CYS A 57 5.47 -1.03 -0.22
N TYR A 58 4.55 -0.46 -0.99
CA TYR A 58 4.65 0.85 -1.60
C TYR A 58 3.28 1.51 -1.56
N PHE A 59 3.25 2.80 -1.20
CA PHE A 59 2.02 3.55 -1.03
C PHE A 59 1.92 4.66 -2.06
N GLU A 60 0.80 4.70 -2.77
CA GLU A 60 0.42 5.82 -3.64
C GLU A 60 -0.74 6.57 -3.03
N SER A 61 -0.65 7.89 -3.01
CA SER A 61 -1.76 8.76 -2.67
C SER A 61 -1.65 10.04 -3.49
N GLU A 62 -2.80 10.59 -3.85
CA GLU A 62 -2.87 11.93 -4.42
C GLU A 62 -2.56 13.02 -3.37
N GLU A 63 -2.65 12.68 -2.08
CA GLU A 63 -2.51 13.63 -0.97
C GLU A 63 -1.39 13.26 0.00
N PRO A 64 -0.62 14.24 0.52
CA PRO A 64 0.55 13.98 1.34
C PRO A 64 0.24 13.61 2.81
N TRP A 65 -1.00 13.77 3.27
CA TRP A 65 -1.40 13.46 4.65
C TRP A 65 -1.78 12.00 4.87
N TYR A 66 -1.84 11.19 3.81
CA TYR A 66 -2.00 9.75 3.91
C TYR A 66 -0.65 9.05 3.99
N HIS A 67 -0.58 8.02 4.82
CA HIS A 67 0.51 7.06 4.81
C HIS A 67 -0.02 5.68 5.19
N ALA A 68 0.66 4.62 4.76
CA ALA A 68 0.40 3.29 5.28
C ALA A 68 1.36 2.97 6.42
N VAL A 69 0.91 2.10 7.32
CA VAL A 69 1.74 1.47 8.33
C VAL A 69 1.59 -0.03 8.15
N VAL A 70 2.71 -0.72 7.97
CA VAL A 70 2.75 -2.17 7.77
C VAL A 70 3.48 -2.82 8.94
N PHE A 71 3.01 -4.00 9.33
CA PHE A 71 3.44 -4.68 10.54
C PHE A 71 3.91 -6.10 10.23
N GLU A 72 4.98 -6.54 10.88
CA GLU A 72 5.50 -7.90 10.75
C GLU A 72 4.61 -8.95 11.44
N LEU A 73 3.60 -8.51 12.20
CA LEU A 73 2.64 -9.35 12.90
C LEU A 73 1.21 -9.02 12.47
N GLY A 74 0.31 -9.98 12.62
CA GLY A 74 -1.12 -9.76 12.47
C GLY A 74 -1.68 -8.86 13.58
N GLY A 75 -2.86 -8.27 13.34
CA GLY A 75 -3.58 -7.43 14.27
C GLY A 75 -2.95 -6.05 14.48
N CYS A 76 -2.06 -5.61 13.59
CA CYS A 76 -1.34 -4.33 13.68
C CYS A 76 -0.61 -4.17 15.01
N TRP A 77 -0.07 -5.28 15.50
CA TRP A 77 0.61 -5.33 16.77
C TRP A 77 2.02 -4.74 16.65
N VAL A 78 2.38 -3.87 17.59
CA VAL A 78 3.75 -3.36 17.76
C VAL A 78 4.39 -4.03 18.95
N GLY A 79 5.44 -4.82 18.70
CA GLY A 79 6.27 -5.43 19.75
C GLY A 79 7.62 -4.73 19.87
N GLY A 80 8.27 -4.86 21.03
CA GLY A 80 9.63 -4.33 21.23
C GLY A 80 10.65 -4.88 20.22
N ASP A 81 10.46 -6.11 19.76
CA ASP A 81 11.32 -6.81 18.80
C ASP A 81 10.75 -6.84 17.36
N THR A 82 9.55 -6.29 17.13
CA THR A 82 8.83 -6.30 15.84
C THR A 82 8.19 -4.93 15.60
N PRO A 83 8.94 -3.99 14.99
CA PRO A 83 8.47 -2.63 14.81
C PRO A 83 7.44 -2.55 13.68
N ALA A 84 6.59 -1.52 13.76
CA ALA A 84 5.81 -1.08 12.61
C ALA A 84 6.70 -0.30 11.64
N THR A 85 6.45 -0.45 10.34
CA THR A 85 7.13 0.32 9.29
C THR A 85 6.14 1.30 8.67
N VAL A 86 6.49 2.59 8.67
CA VAL A 86 5.73 3.62 7.95
C VAL A 86 6.11 3.58 6.47
N VAL A 87 5.10 3.56 5.60
CA VAL A 87 5.21 3.63 4.15
C VAL A 87 4.64 4.97 3.71
N GLU A 88 5.52 5.94 3.53
CA GLU A 88 5.16 7.27 3.02
C GLU A 88 4.77 7.20 1.54
N THR A 89 3.97 8.19 1.10
CA THR A 89 3.57 8.32 -0.31
C THR A 89 4.79 8.39 -1.23
N GLY A 90 4.83 7.54 -2.24
CA GLY A 90 5.92 7.48 -3.21
C GLY A 90 7.18 6.75 -2.69
N VAL A 91 7.14 6.18 -1.48
CA VAL A 91 8.25 5.43 -0.87
C VAL A 91 7.92 3.94 -0.86
N CYS A 92 8.88 3.13 -1.31
CA CYS A 92 8.82 1.69 -1.12
C CYS A 92 9.66 1.28 0.08
N VAL A 93 9.12 0.40 0.91
CA VAL A 93 9.82 -0.23 2.02
C VAL A 93 10.04 -1.71 1.73
N SER A 94 11.11 -2.28 2.28
CA SER A 94 11.56 -3.65 1.99
C SER A 94 12.08 -4.39 3.22
N ALA A 95 11.50 -4.13 4.39
CA ALA A 95 12.09 -4.52 5.66
C ALA A 95 11.63 -5.89 6.19
N GLY A 96 10.63 -6.54 5.58
CA GLY A 96 10.31 -7.92 5.97
C GLY A 96 8.86 -8.31 5.78
N PRO A 97 8.51 -9.54 6.22
CA PRO A 97 7.22 -10.14 5.92
C PRO A 97 6.11 -9.37 6.62
N TYR A 98 5.45 -8.48 5.89
CA TYR A 98 4.32 -7.73 6.39
C TYR A 98 3.08 -8.62 6.41
N LEU A 99 2.43 -8.72 7.58
CA LEU A 99 1.28 -9.58 7.85
C LEU A 99 0.00 -8.79 8.15
N SER A 100 0.11 -7.51 8.48
CA SER A 100 -1.05 -6.62 8.58
C SER A 100 -0.68 -5.19 8.20
N TYR A 101 -1.68 -4.37 7.93
CA TYR A 101 -1.50 -2.96 7.61
C TYR A 101 -2.63 -2.09 8.15
N GLU A 102 -2.35 -0.80 8.22
CA GLU A 102 -3.31 0.28 8.45
C GLU A 102 -2.97 1.44 7.51
N VAL A 103 -3.96 2.20 7.05
CA VAL A 103 -3.75 3.46 6.33
C VAL A 103 -4.23 4.61 7.19
N VAL A 104 -3.30 5.49 7.54
CA VAL A 104 -3.48 6.55 8.52
C VAL A 104 -3.62 7.90 7.81
N VAL A 105 -4.54 8.72 8.32
CA VAL A 105 -4.72 10.11 7.92
C VAL A 105 -4.13 11.01 9.01
N ASN A 106 -3.17 11.86 8.65
CA ASN A 106 -2.60 12.87 9.55
C ASN A 106 -3.21 14.24 9.22
N LEU A 107 -4.32 14.60 9.89
CA LEU A 107 -5.02 15.88 9.74
C LEU A 107 -4.38 17.02 10.53
#